data_AF-A0A523JWQ8-F1
#
_entry.id   AF-A0A523JWQ8-F1
#
_cell.length_a   1.000
_cell.length_b   1.000
_cell.length_c   1.000
_cell.angle_alpha   90.00
_cell.angle_beta   90.00
_cell.angle_gamma   90.00
#
_symmetry.space_group_name_H-M   'P 1'
#
loop_
_entity.id
_entity.type
_entity.pdbx_description
1 polymer ?
#
loop_
_entity_poly.entity_id
_entity_poly.type
_entity_poly.pdbx_seq_one_letter_code
_entity_poly.pdbx_strand_id
1 'polypeptide(L)'
;MRTRGRNLVSGALHLEITASSIERAHADLAAVWIFCDERPLQGNSGRVDWRLCGRLSALVTGQRLHGEPGEAALVATSGGLSVPWLLVVGAGPREAFDARRFEEVVCDAVGRAAALQARTLALSLPDDRVGKAAQERRARALLTGAAAGLASFGRGAELHLRLLVAGEDASYTAELLRRARPARLPGEVALRLPGAAAAVSA
;
A
#
# COMPACT_ATOMS: atom_id res chain seq x y z
N MET A 1 -38.33 15.39 -19.52
CA MET A 1 -38.12 14.01 -20.03
C MET A 1 -36.69 13.90 -20.54
N ARG A 2 -35.97 12.85 -20.13
CA ARG A 2 -34.52 12.56 -20.29
C ARG A 2 -33.55 13.19 -19.28
N THR A 3 -33.58 12.60 -18.10
CA THR A 3 -32.44 12.22 -17.25
C THR A 3 -31.08 12.13 -17.97
N ARG A 4 -30.13 12.98 -17.57
CA ARG A 4 -28.70 12.64 -17.57
C ARG A 4 -28.22 12.68 -16.13
N GLY A 5 -28.28 11.53 -15.47
CA GLY A 5 -27.60 11.33 -14.19
C GLY A 5 -26.13 11.64 -14.39
N ARG A 6 -25.63 12.71 -13.78
CA ARG A 6 -24.19 12.85 -13.53
C ARG A 6 -23.84 11.66 -12.65
N ASN A 7 -23.04 10.74 -13.19
CA ASN A 7 -22.44 9.65 -12.44
C ASN A 7 -21.80 10.25 -11.17
N LEU A 8 -22.44 10.01 -10.03
CA LEU A 8 -21.88 10.24 -8.71
C LEU A 8 -20.82 9.17 -8.53
N VAL A 9 -19.57 9.49 -8.86
CA VAL A 9 -18.46 8.62 -8.49
C VAL A 9 -18.27 8.82 -6.98
N SER A 10 -18.59 7.81 -6.16
CA SER A 10 -17.84 7.64 -4.90
C SER A 10 -16.36 7.41 -5.26
N GLY A 11 -15.43 7.59 -4.32
CA GLY A 11 -14.02 7.94 -4.59
C GLY A 11 -13.26 7.29 -5.77
N ALA A 12 -12.17 7.93 -6.21
CA ALA A 12 -11.34 7.45 -7.31
C ALA A 12 -9.97 6.95 -6.81
N LEU A 13 -9.65 5.68 -7.10
CA LEU A 13 -8.36 5.08 -6.82
C LEU A 13 -7.57 4.92 -8.13
N HIS A 14 -6.44 5.62 -8.24
CA HIS A 14 -5.56 5.59 -9.38
C HIS A 14 -4.32 4.77 -9.03
N LEU A 15 -4.21 3.55 -9.54
CA LEU A 15 -3.06 2.69 -9.29
C LEU A 15 -2.05 2.83 -10.44
N GLU A 16 -0.82 3.16 -10.08
CA GLU A 16 0.34 3.21 -10.97
C GLU A 16 1.37 2.19 -10.50
N ILE A 17 2.05 1.53 -11.45
CA ILE A 17 3.23 0.73 -11.14
C ILE A 17 4.45 1.60 -11.36
N THR A 18 5.33 1.63 -10.37
CA THR A 18 6.58 2.39 -10.42
C THR A 18 7.74 1.43 -10.24
N ALA A 19 8.62 1.37 -11.23
CA ALA A 19 9.89 0.65 -11.17
C ALA A 19 10.86 1.41 -10.23
N SER A 20 10.66 1.25 -8.93
CA SER A 20 11.43 1.93 -7.89
C SER A 20 11.39 1.13 -6.60
N SER A 21 12.12 1.61 -5.60
CA SER A 21 12.14 1.03 -4.27
C SER A 21 11.58 2.00 -3.25
N ILE A 22 11.24 1.52 -2.06
CA ILE A 22 10.64 2.33 -0.98
C ILE A 22 11.51 3.53 -0.57
N GLU A 23 12.84 3.41 -0.68
CA GLU A 23 13.80 4.48 -0.39
C GLU A 23 13.75 5.63 -1.41
N ARG A 24 13.43 5.31 -2.66
CA ARG A 24 13.38 6.24 -3.80
C ARG A 24 11.94 6.52 -4.26
N ALA A 25 10.96 6.16 -3.44
CA ALA A 25 9.58 6.44 -3.75
C ALA A 25 9.35 7.96 -3.71
N HIS A 26 8.81 8.51 -4.80
CA HIS A 26 8.30 9.86 -4.80
C HIS A 26 6.80 9.77 -4.48
N ALA A 27 6.37 10.30 -3.36
CA ALA A 27 4.96 10.37 -2.93
C ALA A 27 4.87 11.31 -1.71
N ASP A 28 3.66 11.72 -1.36
CA ASP A 28 3.39 12.48 -0.12
C ASP A 28 3.61 11.57 1.10
N LEU A 29 3.28 10.28 0.96
CA LEU A 29 3.36 9.27 2.01
C LEU A 29 3.85 7.94 1.43
N ALA A 30 4.70 7.21 2.15
CA ALA A 30 4.90 5.79 1.93
C ALA A 30 4.34 4.98 3.11
N ALA A 31 3.88 3.75 2.85
CA ALA A 31 3.45 2.82 3.89
C ALA A 31 4.32 1.56 3.91
N VAL A 32 4.66 1.13 5.12
CA VAL A 32 5.26 -0.18 5.41
C VAL A 32 4.51 -0.83 6.58
N TRP A 33 4.69 -2.13 6.76
CA TRP A 33 4.08 -2.85 7.87
C TRP A 33 5.13 -3.61 8.68
N ILE A 34 4.87 -3.77 9.98
CA ILE A 34 5.72 -4.59 10.85
C ILE A 34 4.90 -5.67 11.53
N PHE A 35 5.52 -6.81 11.82
CA PHE A 35 4.91 -7.90 12.57
C PHE A 35 5.20 -7.76 14.06
N CYS A 36 4.36 -8.33 14.91
CA CYS A 36 4.56 -8.25 16.36
C CYS A 36 5.68 -9.16 16.89
N ASP A 37 5.94 -10.25 16.17
CA ASP A 37 6.87 -11.33 16.52
C ASP A 37 8.16 -11.36 15.66
N GLU A 38 8.30 -10.47 14.67
CA GLU A 38 9.46 -10.45 13.78
C GLU A 38 10.51 -9.43 14.22
N ARG A 39 11.66 -9.91 14.71
CA ARG A 39 12.84 -9.08 15.03
C ARG A 39 14.13 -9.77 14.54
N PRO A 40 15.09 -9.03 13.95
CA PRO A 40 15.01 -7.63 13.53
C PRO A 40 13.96 -7.42 12.43
N LEU A 41 13.56 -6.16 12.18
CA LEU A 41 12.62 -5.83 11.10
C LEU A 41 13.16 -6.33 9.76
N GLN A 42 12.33 -7.01 8.95
CA GLN A 42 12.73 -7.56 7.66
C GLN A 42 12.08 -6.83 6.48
N GLY A 43 12.49 -7.19 5.26
CA GLY A 43 11.93 -6.67 4.01
C GLY A 43 12.00 -5.15 3.90
N ASN A 44 10.97 -4.54 3.31
CA ASN A 44 10.88 -3.08 3.19
C ASN A 44 10.94 -2.34 4.54
N SER A 45 10.38 -2.90 5.62
CA SER A 45 10.45 -2.29 6.95
C SER A 45 11.87 -2.28 7.51
N GLY A 46 12.63 -3.36 7.34
CA GLY A 46 14.04 -3.41 7.70
C GLY A 46 14.90 -2.45 6.88
N ARG A 47 14.67 -2.36 5.57
CA ARG A 47 15.39 -1.43 4.67
C ARG A 47 15.11 0.03 5.03
N VAL A 48 13.85 0.36 5.30
CA VAL A 48 13.45 1.68 5.75
C VAL A 48 14.07 2.00 7.10
N ASP A 49 14.03 1.07 8.05
CA ASP A 49 14.63 1.27 9.37
C ASP A 49 16.14 1.54 9.28
N TRP A 50 16.85 0.81 8.41
CA TRP A 50 18.26 1.04 8.13
C TRP A 50 18.51 2.46 7.60
N ARG A 51 17.70 2.93 6.64
CA ARG A 51 17.77 4.30 6.12
C ARG A 51 17.43 5.38 7.14
N LEU A 52 16.61 5.04 8.11
CA LEU A 52 16.22 5.91 9.21
C LEU A 52 17.09 5.69 10.46
N CYS A 53 18.27 5.07 10.31
CA CYS A 53 19.25 4.85 11.38
C CYS A 53 18.65 4.14 12.62
N GLY A 54 17.79 3.13 12.40
CA GLY A 54 17.20 2.33 13.47
C GLY A 54 16.02 2.98 14.18
N ARG A 55 15.43 4.05 13.62
CA ARG A 55 14.36 4.79 14.29
C ARG A 55 13.08 3.97 14.49
N LEU A 56 12.72 3.09 13.56
CA LEU A 56 11.59 2.17 13.77
C LEU A 56 11.93 1.14 14.84
N SER A 57 13.14 0.58 14.81
CA SER A 57 13.63 -0.29 15.88
C SER A 57 13.60 0.42 17.24
N ALA A 58 13.94 1.71 17.31
CA ALA A 58 13.86 2.49 18.54
C ALA A 58 12.42 2.74 19.03
N LEU A 59 11.44 2.84 18.13
CA LEU A 59 10.02 2.87 18.51
C LEU A 59 9.60 1.52 19.10
N VAL A 60 10.05 0.43 18.49
CA VAL A 60 9.76 -0.94 18.89
C VAL A 60 10.38 -1.28 20.24
N THR A 61 11.69 -1.11 20.40
CA THR A 61 12.40 -1.37 21.66
C THR A 61 11.90 -0.44 22.77
N GLY A 62 11.47 0.77 22.43
CA GLY A 62 10.82 1.70 23.35
C GLY A 62 9.35 1.42 23.65
N GLN A 63 8.79 0.29 23.19
CA GLN A 63 7.39 -0.12 23.40
C GLN A 63 6.34 0.93 22.95
N ARG A 64 6.68 1.73 21.93
CA ARG A 64 5.76 2.70 21.30
C ARG A 64 5.13 2.18 20.02
N LEU A 65 5.61 1.05 19.52
CA LEU A 65 5.11 0.37 18.33
C LEU A 65 5.38 -1.13 18.48
N HIS A 66 4.34 -1.95 18.49
CA HIS A 66 4.44 -3.39 18.73
C HIS A 66 4.36 -4.19 17.44
N GLY A 67 3.55 -3.75 16.48
CA GLY A 67 3.21 -4.46 15.25
C GLY A 67 1.85 -5.14 15.31
N GLU A 68 0.99 -4.74 16.24
CA GLU A 68 -0.34 -5.33 16.43
C GLU A 68 -1.36 -4.83 15.40
N PRO A 69 -2.37 -5.64 15.03
CA PRO A 69 -3.46 -5.19 14.16
C PRO A 69 -4.09 -3.87 14.63
N GLY A 70 -4.19 -2.90 13.72
CA GLY A 70 -4.80 -1.59 13.99
C GLY A 70 -3.86 -0.56 14.66
N GLU A 71 -2.66 -0.98 15.07
CA GLU A 71 -1.61 -0.09 15.51
C GLU A 71 -0.97 0.64 14.32
N ALA A 72 -0.63 1.91 14.50
CA ALA A 72 0.10 2.66 13.48
C ALA A 72 0.96 3.78 14.07
N ALA A 73 2.02 4.14 13.36
CA ALA A 73 2.85 5.31 13.64
C ALA A 73 3.10 6.11 12.36
N LEU A 74 3.03 7.44 12.46
CA LEU A 74 3.44 8.35 11.39
C LEU A 74 4.81 8.93 11.74
N VAL A 75 5.78 8.77 10.84
CA VAL A 75 7.18 9.08 11.09
C VAL A 75 7.71 10.04 10.00
N ALA A 76 8.21 11.21 10.41
CA ALA A 76 8.84 12.17 9.50
C ALA A 76 10.18 11.64 9.00
N THR A 77 10.39 11.40 7.71
CA THR A 77 11.60 10.72 7.21
C THR A 77 12.88 11.56 7.32
N SER A 78 12.74 12.89 7.41
CA SER A 78 13.85 13.85 7.55
C SER A 78 14.97 13.65 6.52
N GLY A 79 14.61 13.28 5.28
CA GLY A 79 15.54 13.06 4.17
C GLY A 79 16.19 11.67 4.11
N GLY A 80 15.92 10.77 5.06
CA GLY A 80 16.40 9.39 4.99
C GLY A 80 15.72 8.56 3.88
N LEU A 81 14.52 8.98 3.47
CA LEU A 81 13.79 8.48 2.29
C LEU A 81 13.40 9.67 1.41
N SER A 82 13.08 9.41 0.14
CA SER A 82 12.61 10.44 -0.80
C SER A 82 11.19 10.95 -0.47
N VAL A 83 10.35 10.13 0.16
CA VAL A 83 9.07 10.56 0.72
C VAL A 83 9.29 11.35 2.01
N PRO A 84 8.50 12.41 2.31
CA PRO A 84 8.64 13.18 3.54
C PRO A 84 8.07 12.48 4.78
N TRP A 85 7.08 11.61 4.58
CA TRP A 85 6.39 10.88 5.65
C TRP A 85 6.33 9.38 5.39
N LEU A 86 6.48 8.61 6.46
CA LEU A 86 6.33 7.17 6.48
C LEU A 86 5.20 6.79 7.44
N LEU A 87 4.19 6.09 6.94
CA LEU A 87 3.19 5.40 7.75
C LEU A 87 3.68 3.98 8.01
N VAL A 88 3.74 3.59 9.28
CA VAL A 88 4.01 2.22 9.70
C VAL A 88 2.74 1.65 10.29
N VAL A 89 2.27 0.50 9.80
CA VAL A 89 1.07 -0.19 10.30
C VAL A 89 1.42 -1.56 10.87
N GLY A 90 0.69 -2.00 11.89
CA GLY A 90 0.88 -3.32 12.48
C GLY A 90 0.17 -4.43 11.71
N ALA A 91 0.93 -5.45 11.31
CA ALA A 91 0.44 -6.60 10.55
C ALA A 91 0.06 -7.80 11.44
N GLY A 92 0.29 -7.75 12.75
CA GLY A 92 0.08 -8.86 13.68
C GLY A 92 1.17 -9.94 13.57
N PRO A 93 0.88 -11.19 13.95
CA PRO A 93 1.84 -12.28 13.89
C PRO A 93 2.24 -12.62 12.45
N ARG A 94 3.54 -12.88 12.22
CA ARG A 94 4.08 -13.18 10.89
C ARG A 94 3.45 -14.44 10.29
N GLU A 95 3.21 -15.47 11.09
CA GLU A 95 2.62 -16.72 10.64
C GLU A 95 1.16 -16.59 10.16
N ALA A 96 0.44 -15.59 10.68
CA ALA A 96 -0.94 -15.28 10.29
C ALA A 96 -1.03 -14.38 9.05
N PHE A 97 0.11 -13.93 8.49
CA PHE A 97 0.14 -12.99 7.39
C PHE A 97 -0.11 -13.65 6.04
N ASP A 98 -1.39 -13.89 5.75
CA ASP A 98 -1.89 -14.38 4.47
C ASP A 98 -2.44 -13.27 3.56
N ALA A 99 -3.11 -13.64 2.46
CA ALA A 99 -3.69 -12.67 1.54
C ALA A 99 -4.81 -11.84 2.18
N ARG A 100 -5.60 -12.41 3.09
CA ARG A 100 -6.67 -11.68 3.79
C ARG A 100 -6.06 -10.69 4.78
N ARG A 101 -5.05 -11.10 5.53
CA ARG A 101 -4.34 -10.20 6.45
C ARG A 101 -3.66 -9.06 5.70
N PHE A 102 -3.09 -9.35 4.53
CA PHE A 102 -2.54 -8.31 3.66
C PHE A 102 -3.63 -7.34 3.14
N GLU A 103 -4.81 -7.84 2.77
CA GLU A 103 -5.96 -6.99 2.40
C GLU A 103 -6.34 -6.01 3.52
N GLU A 104 -6.42 -6.50 4.76
CA GLU A 104 -6.72 -5.70 5.95
C GLU A 104 -5.65 -4.62 6.20
N VAL A 105 -4.36 -4.99 6.08
CA VAL A 105 -3.22 -4.06 6.21
C VAL A 105 -3.26 -2.97 5.15
N VAL A 106 -3.55 -3.31 3.88
CA VAL A 106 -3.68 -2.33 2.80
C VAL A 106 -4.90 -1.43 3.03
N CYS A 107 -6.02 -1.99 3.47
CA CYS A 107 -7.22 -1.24 3.81
C CYS A 107 -6.93 -0.18 4.90
N ASP A 108 -6.26 -0.58 5.98
CA ASP A 108 -5.88 0.33 7.06
C ASP A 108 -4.91 1.42 6.57
N ALA A 109 -3.86 1.03 5.82
CA ALA A 109 -2.89 1.98 5.28
C ALA A 109 -3.53 3.02 4.34
N VAL A 110 -4.42 2.58 3.44
CA VAL A 110 -5.10 3.47 2.49
C VAL A 110 -6.14 4.35 3.20
N GLY A 111 -6.90 3.79 4.14
CA GLY A 111 -7.85 4.56 4.94
C GLY A 111 -7.16 5.67 5.73
N ARG A 112 -6.01 5.37 6.35
CA ARG A 112 -5.19 6.36 7.05
C ARG A 112 -4.57 7.38 6.11
N ALA A 113 -4.09 6.97 4.93
CA ALA A 113 -3.57 7.89 3.92
C ALA A 113 -4.65 8.89 3.47
N ALA A 114 -5.88 8.42 3.24
CA ALA A 114 -7.03 9.28 2.92
C ALA A 114 -7.38 10.23 4.09
N ALA A 115 -7.38 9.73 5.34
CA ALA A 115 -7.61 10.55 6.52
C ALA A 115 -6.53 11.62 6.75
N LEU A 116 -5.29 11.33 6.36
CA LEU A 116 -4.17 12.29 6.32
C LEU A 116 -4.23 13.22 5.11
N GLN A 117 -5.24 13.09 4.24
CA GLN A 117 -5.40 13.85 3.00
C GLN A 117 -4.19 13.74 2.06
N ALA A 118 -3.47 12.61 2.11
CA ALA A 118 -2.39 12.33 1.17
C ALA A 118 -2.98 12.17 -0.23
N ARG A 119 -2.38 12.81 -1.23
CA ARG A 119 -2.81 12.65 -2.64
C ARG A 119 -2.14 11.45 -3.28
N THR A 120 -0.93 11.13 -2.82
CA THR A 120 -0.13 10.01 -3.30
C THR A 120 0.36 9.14 -2.15
N LEU A 121 0.13 7.82 -2.27
CA LEU A 121 0.63 6.80 -1.34
C LEU A 121 1.51 5.81 -2.09
N ALA A 122 2.72 5.56 -1.61
CA ALA A 122 3.59 4.51 -2.12
C ALA A 122 3.62 3.28 -1.19
N LEU A 123 3.51 2.08 -1.76
CA LEU A 123 3.70 0.81 -1.04
C LEU A 123 4.17 -0.29 -1.99
N SER A 124 4.64 -1.40 -1.44
CA SER A 124 5.07 -2.59 -2.20
C SER A 124 4.14 -3.78 -1.94
N LEU A 125 4.22 -4.81 -2.79
CA LEU A 125 3.75 -6.15 -2.41
C LEU A 125 4.70 -6.77 -1.36
N PRO A 126 4.25 -7.78 -0.59
CA PRO A 126 5.14 -8.53 0.29
C PRO A 126 6.33 -9.13 -0.45
N ASP A 127 7.52 -8.97 0.13
CA ASP A 127 8.81 -9.30 -0.50
C ASP A 127 9.09 -10.82 -0.55
N ASP A 128 8.23 -11.66 0.04
CA ASP A 128 8.42 -13.10 0.09
C ASP A 128 7.99 -13.80 -1.21
N ARG A 129 8.82 -14.76 -1.63
CA ARG A 129 8.59 -15.51 -2.87
C ARG A 129 7.49 -16.54 -2.64
N VAL A 130 6.39 -16.38 -3.36
CA VAL A 130 5.26 -17.30 -3.32
C VAL A 130 4.89 -17.78 -4.73
N GLY A 131 4.20 -18.92 -4.81
CA GLY A 131 3.73 -19.45 -6.09
C GLY A 131 2.70 -18.53 -6.78
N LYS A 132 2.52 -18.71 -8.09
CA LYS A 132 1.65 -17.86 -8.95
C LYS A 132 0.25 -17.63 -8.38
N ALA A 133 -0.41 -18.68 -7.90
CA ALA A 133 -1.76 -18.57 -7.33
C ALA A 133 -1.81 -17.69 -6.06
N ALA A 134 -0.76 -17.73 -5.23
CA ALA A 134 -0.65 -16.88 -4.06
C ALA A 134 -0.33 -15.42 -4.44
N GLN A 135 0.49 -15.20 -5.48
CA GLN A 135 0.74 -13.86 -6.02
C GLN A 135 -0.56 -13.22 -6.55
N GLU A 136 -1.40 -13.97 -7.26
CA GLU A 136 -2.69 -13.48 -7.75
C GLU A 136 -3.65 -13.13 -6.60
N ARG A 137 -3.70 -13.97 -5.55
CA ARG A 137 -4.48 -13.65 -4.34
C ARG A 137 -3.98 -12.37 -3.66
N ARG A 138 -2.67 -12.14 -3.58
CA ARG A 138 -2.09 -10.91 -3.02
C ARG A 138 -2.40 -9.67 -3.86
N ALA A 139 -2.29 -9.79 -5.19
CA ALA A 139 -2.67 -8.72 -6.09
C ALA A 139 -4.16 -8.37 -5.93
N ARG A 140 -5.02 -9.38 -5.80
CA ARG A 140 -6.45 -9.17 -5.53
C ARG A 140 -6.68 -8.50 -4.18
N ALA A 141 -6.02 -8.98 -3.12
CA ALA A 141 -6.06 -8.41 -1.78
C ALA A 141 -5.63 -6.95 -1.76
N LEU A 142 -4.56 -6.59 -2.49
CA LEU A 142 -4.13 -5.20 -2.65
C LEU A 142 -5.25 -4.33 -3.23
N LEU A 143 -5.88 -4.77 -4.33
CA LEU A 143 -6.92 -3.99 -5.01
C LEU A 143 -8.18 -3.86 -4.16
N THR A 144 -8.63 -4.95 -3.55
CA THR A 144 -9.82 -4.97 -2.68
C THR A 144 -9.59 -4.12 -1.44
N GLY A 145 -8.45 -4.31 -0.76
CA GLY A 145 -8.09 -3.58 0.45
C GLY A 145 -7.96 -2.09 0.18
N ALA A 146 -7.27 -1.69 -0.89
CA ALA A 146 -7.11 -0.29 -1.23
C ALA A 146 -8.45 0.40 -1.54
N ALA A 147 -9.34 -0.27 -2.28
CA ALA A 147 -10.67 0.27 -2.55
C ALA A 147 -11.53 0.36 -1.28
N ALA A 148 -11.51 -0.65 -0.41
CA ALA A 148 -12.20 -0.63 0.87
C ALA A 148 -11.69 0.50 1.79
N GLY A 149 -10.38 0.66 1.88
CA GLY A 149 -9.74 1.73 2.65
C GLY A 149 -10.19 3.11 2.17
N LEU A 150 -10.18 3.36 0.86
CA LEU A 150 -10.61 4.63 0.29
C LEU A 150 -12.12 4.87 0.49
N ALA A 151 -12.93 3.84 0.30
CA ALA A 151 -14.38 3.90 0.50
C ALA A 151 -14.77 4.24 1.95
N SER A 152 -13.96 3.81 2.93
CA SER A 152 -14.22 4.06 4.35
C SER A 152 -14.12 5.53 4.77
N PHE A 153 -13.37 6.35 4.03
CA PHE A 153 -13.17 7.76 4.37
C PHE A 153 -14.33 8.68 3.97
N GLY A 154 -14.98 8.41 2.83
CA GLY A 154 -16.16 9.16 2.40
C GLY A 154 -16.26 9.40 0.89
N ARG A 155 -17.31 10.12 0.48
CA ARG A 155 -17.57 10.41 -0.93
C ARG A 155 -16.55 11.41 -1.49
N GLY A 156 -16.11 11.18 -2.74
CA GLY A 156 -15.25 12.10 -3.49
C GLY A 156 -13.76 12.04 -3.16
N ALA A 157 -13.31 11.12 -2.31
CA ALA A 157 -11.88 10.94 -2.04
C ALA A 157 -11.14 10.44 -3.29
N GLU A 158 -10.00 11.06 -3.60
CA GLU A 158 -9.13 10.63 -4.70
C GLU A 158 -7.73 10.34 -4.16
N LEU A 159 -7.18 9.17 -4.52
CA LEU A 159 -5.84 8.75 -4.09
C LEU A 159 -5.10 8.09 -5.25
N HIS A 160 -3.85 8.52 -5.45
CA HIS A 160 -2.91 7.86 -6.35
C HIS A 160 -2.05 6.86 -5.56
N LEU A 161 -2.27 5.58 -5.81
CA LEU A 161 -1.51 4.49 -5.23
C LEU A 161 -0.35 4.10 -6.16
N ARG A 162 0.88 4.33 -5.71
CA ARG A 162 2.11 3.92 -6.40
C ARG A 162 2.57 2.58 -5.87
N LEU A 163 2.34 1.53 -6.65
CA LEU A 163 2.85 0.20 -6.37
C LEU A 163 4.31 0.10 -6.81
N LEU A 164 5.20 0.01 -5.83
CA LEU A 164 6.64 -0.09 -6.03
C LEU A 164 7.01 -1.54 -6.34
N VAL A 165 7.79 -1.73 -7.40
CA VAL A 165 8.27 -3.04 -7.85
C VAL A 165 9.70 -2.94 -8.37
N ALA A 166 10.41 -4.07 -8.36
CA ALA A 166 11.66 -4.18 -9.11
C ALA A 166 11.41 -3.92 -10.61
N GLY A 167 12.38 -3.31 -11.30
CA GLY A 167 12.19 -2.86 -12.68
C GLY A 167 11.84 -4.00 -13.64
N GLU A 168 12.47 -5.15 -13.46
CA GLU A 168 12.21 -6.38 -14.20
C GLU A 168 10.79 -6.95 -13.99
N ASP A 169 10.17 -6.63 -12.86
CA ASP A 169 8.87 -7.17 -12.45
C ASP A 169 7.68 -6.29 -12.86
N ALA A 170 7.93 -5.09 -13.42
CA ALA A 170 6.87 -4.12 -13.70
C ALA A 170 5.81 -4.64 -14.67
N SER A 171 6.23 -5.20 -15.81
CA SER A 171 5.33 -5.78 -16.81
C SER A 171 4.55 -6.97 -16.27
N TYR A 172 5.23 -7.85 -15.52
CA TYR A 172 4.61 -9.01 -14.88
C TYR A 172 3.54 -8.59 -13.86
N THR A 173 3.87 -7.61 -13.01
CA THR A 173 2.96 -7.10 -11.98
C THR A 173 1.76 -6.40 -12.60
N ALA A 174 1.94 -5.65 -13.69
CA ALA A 174 0.83 -5.00 -14.40
C ALA A 174 -0.17 -6.02 -14.92
N GLU A 175 0.31 -7.10 -15.52
CA GLU A 175 -0.53 -8.19 -16.00
C GLU A 175 -1.20 -8.94 -14.85
N LEU A 176 -0.47 -9.17 -13.75
CA LEU A 176 -1.00 -9.80 -12.55
C LEU A 176 -2.17 -8.99 -11.95
N LEU A 177 -2.03 -7.67 -11.82
CA LEU A 177 -3.10 -6.79 -11.31
C LEU A 177 -4.33 -6.79 -12.22
N ARG A 178 -4.14 -6.84 -13.55
CA ARG A 178 -5.27 -6.92 -14.49
C ARG A 178 -6.06 -8.21 -14.33
N ARG A 179 -5.35 -9.35 -14.19
CA ARG A 179 -5.97 -10.67 -13.96
C ARG A 179 -6.64 -10.76 -12.60
N ALA A 180 -5.98 -10.22 -11.57
CA ALA A 180 -6.46 -10.23 -10.20
C ALA A 180 -7.60 -9.22 -9.94
N ARG A 181 -7.96 -8.40 -10.93
CA ARG A 181 -8.98 -7.36 -10.80
C ARG A 181 -10.29 -7.98 -10.28
N PRO A 182 -10.83 -7.48 -9.15
CA PRO A 182 -12.09 -7.99 -8.63
C PRO A 182 -13.27 -7.56 -9.51
N ALA A 183 -14.24 -8.46 -9.66
CA ALA A 183 -15.45 -8.21 -10.46
C ALA A 183 -16.30 -7.08 -9.88
N ARG A 184 -16.25 -6.89 -8.55
CA ARG A 184 -16.83 -5.78 -7.83
C ARG A 184 -15.83 -5.27 -6.81
N LEU A 185 -15.67 -3.95 -6.74
CA LEU A 185 -14.88 -3.31 -5.71
C LEU A 185 -15.78 -2.99 -4.50
N PRO A 186 -15.22 -2.99 -3.28
CA PRO A 186 -15.90 -2.47 -2.11
C PRO A 186 -16.22 -0.97 -2.28
N GLY A 187 -17.44 -0.57 -1.91
CA GLY A 187 -17.93 0.79 -2.10
C GLY A 187 -18.15 1.17 -3.57
N GLU A 188 -18.54 2.42 -3.86
CA GLU A 188 -18.64 2.91 -5.24
C GLU A 188 -17.31 3.52 -5.71
N VAL A 189 -16.19 2.84 -5.43
CA VAL A 189 -14.84 3.31 -5.80
C VAL A 189 -14.49 2.92 -7.24
N ALA A 190 -14.07 3.90 -8.03
CA ALA A 190 -13.53 3.67 -9.36
C ALA A 190 -12.04 3.33 -9.29
N LEU A 191 -11.64 2.14 -9.77
CA LEU A 191 -10.23 1.75 -9.89
C LEU A 191 -9.72 1.97 -11.32
N ARG A 192 -8.65 2.75 -11.45
CA ARG A 192 -7.87 2.89 -12.67
C ARG A 192 -6.55 2.15 -12.51
N LEU A 193 -6.29 1.18 -13.38
CA LEU A 193 -5.04 0.41 -13.41
C LEU A 193 -4.11 0.94 -14.51
N PRO A 194 -2.81 0.62 -14.44
CA PRO A 194 -1.86 1.01 -15.47
C PRO A 194 -2.25 0.47 -16.86
N GLY A 195 -2.21 1.33 -17.87
CA GLY A 195 -2.33 0.94 -19.26
C GLY A 195 -1.21 -0.02 -19.69
N ALA A 196 -1.37 -0.69 -20.83
CA ALA A 196 -0.40 -1.68 -21.34
C ALA A 196 1.03 -1.13 -21.48
N ALA A 197 1.20 0.18 -21.65
CA ALA A 197 2.49 0.86 -21.83
C ALA A 197 2.93 1.72 -20.61
N ALA A 198 2.17 1.74 -19.52
CA ALA A 198 2.32 2.74 -18.45
C ALA A 198 3.17 2.31 -17.24
N ALA A 199 4.07 1.34 -17.40
CA ALA A 199 5.13 1.11 -16.40
C ALA A 199 6.14 2.25 -16.53
N VAL A 200 5.86 3.37 -15.86
CA VAL A 200 6.70 4.57 -15.96
C VAL A 200 8.01 4.30 -15.20
N SER A 201 9.12 4.40 -15.93
CA SER A 201 10.47 4.43 -15.36
C SER A 201 10.60 5.74 -14.58
N ALA A 202 10.91 5.63 -13.28
CA ALA A 202 11.13 6.76 -12.39
C ALA A 202 12.42 7.50 -12.75
#